data_AF-A0A804MZ23-F1
#
_entry.id   AF-A0A804MZ23-F1
#
_cell.length_a   1.000
_cell.length_b   1.000
_cell.length_c   1.000
_cell.angle_alpha   90.00
_cell.angle_beta   90.00
_cell.angle_gamma   90.00
#
_symmetry.space_group_name_H-M   'P 1'
#
loop_
_entity.id
_entity.type
_entity.pdbx_description
1 polymer ?
#
loop_
_entity_poly.entity_id
_entity_poly.type
_entity_poly.pdbx_seq_one_letter_code
_entity_poly.pdbx_strand_id
1 'polypeptide(L)'
;MDHGGGGGSGIWIRAAVAVAAGAAIAARAVRRKSVDSSAVFVGVPAMVAHTVAGYRFAGLLLVFFFTSSRVTRVGEARKRALDPEFKEGGQRNWKQVLSNSGIASILVVLIASVTGGTDRCLDSKESTLVTALIGGVIGHYACCNGDTWSSELGILSKAEPRIITTFKVLLRLFSDCTNHQQTCNFSLFTFDLFRECGRVPMVV
;
A
#
# COMPACT_ATOMS: atom_id res chain seq x y z
N MET A 1 13.84 32.79 -27.24
CA MET A 1 14.37 32.58 -25.88
C MET A 1 13.25 32.91 -24.91
N ASP A 2 12.45 31.91 -24.56
CA ASP A 2 11.45 32.00 -23.48
C ASP A 2 11.78 30.90 -22.48
N HIS A 3 12.59 31.24 -21.49
CA HIS A 3 12.88 30.43 -20.32
C HIS A 3 12.50 31.27 -19.10
N GLY A 4 11.29 31.06 -18.55
CA GLY A 4 10.96 31.64 -17.24
C GLY A 4 9.46 31.73 -16.97
N GLY A 5 8.97 30.97 -15.98
CA GLY A 5 7.83 31.44 -15.17
C GLY A 5 6.60 30.54 -14.98
N GLY A 6 6.51 29.34 -15.59
CA GLY A 6 5.25 28.57 -15.58
C GLY A 6 5.13 27.37 -14.62
N GLY A 7 6.24 26.80 -14.13
CA GLY A 7 6.20 25.49 -13.43
C GLY A 7 5.77 25.53 -11.96
N GLY A 8 5.98 26.66 -11.28
CA GLY A 8 5.76 26.77 -9.84
C GLY A 8 4.28 26.89 -9.44
N SER A 9 3.46 27.64 -10.17
CA SER A 9 2.05 27.86 -9.80
C SER A 9 1.22 26.57 -9.83
N GLY A 10 1.45 25.70 -10.80
CA GLY A 10 0.75 24.43 -10.93
C GLY A 10 1.04 23.45 -9.78
N ILE A 11 2.27 23.44 -9.24
CA ILE A 11 2.65 22.52 -8.17
C ILE A 11 1.94 22.84 -6.85
N TRP A 12 1.79 24.14 -6.54
CA TRP A 12 1.10 24.62 -5.34
C TRP A 12 -0.40 24.35 -5.42
N ILE A 13 -1.01 24.52 -6.61
CA ILE A 13 -2.41 24.16 -6.84
C ILE A 13 -2.62 22.65 -6.62
N ARG A 14 -1.77 21.81 -7.21
CA ARG A 14 -1.84 20.35 -7.03
C ARG A 14 -1.66 19.94 -5.57
N ALA A 15 -0.72 20.56 -4.86
CA ALA A 15 -0.51 20.31 -3.43
C ALA A 15 -1.72 20.74 -2.59
N ALA A 16 -2.30 21.91 -2.83
CA ALA A 16 -3.48 22.38 -2.11
C ALA A 16 -4.70 21.45 -2.32
N VAL A 17 -4.95 21.05 -3.57
CA VAL A 17 -6.00 20.07 -3.90
C VAL A 17 -5.73 18.73 -3.21
N ALA A 18 -4.47 18.27 -3.20
CA ALA A 18 -4.10 17.01 -2.56
C ALA A 18 -4.27 17.04 -1.04
N VAL A 19 -3.96 18.16 -0.38
CA VAL A 19 -4.18 18.33 1.06
C VAL A 19 -5.68 18.32 1.36
N ALA A 20 -6.49 19.07 0.61
CA ALA A 20 -7.94 19.11 0.81
C ALA A 20 -8.59 17.74 0.57
N ALA A 21 -8.27 17.09 -0.56
CA ALA A 21 -8.77 15.77 -0.89
C ALA A 21 -8.27 14.70 0.09
N GLY A 22 -6.98 14.72 0.43
CA GLY A 22 -6.37 13.82 1.40
C GLY A 22 -7.00 13.93 2.79
N ALA A 23 -7.23 15.16 3.27
CA ALA A 23 -7.92 15.41 4.52
C ALA A 23 -9.37 14.90 4.51
N ALA A 24 -10.12 15.14 3.42
CA ALA A 24 -11.49 14.65 3.27
C ALA A 24 -11.56 13.11 3.26
N ILE A 25 -10.63 12.46 2.55
CA ILE A 25 -10.52 11.00 2.49
C ILE A 25 -10.12 10.44 3.86
N ALA A 26 -9.13 11.04 4.53
CA ALA A 26 -8.71 10.65 5.87
C ALA A 26 -9.84 10.79 6.89
N ALA A 27 -10.57 11.91 6.88
CA ALA A 27 -11.72 12.12 7.74
C ALA A 27 -12.81 11.06 7.50
N ARG A 28 -13.10 10.74 6.23
CA ARG A 28 -14.03 9.66 5.89
C ARG A 28 -13.51 8.30 6.36
N ALA A 29 -12.22 8.02 6.20
CA ALA A 29 -11.60 6.76 6.56
C ALA A 29 -11.62 6.52 8.08
N VAL A 30 -11.33 7.55 8.88
CA VAL A 30 -11.41 7.52 10.35
C VAL A 30 -12.86 7.33 10.81
N ARG A 31 -13.82 8.10 10.25
CA ARG A 31 -15.25 7.93 10.55
C ARG A 31 -15.76 6.53 10.23
N ARG A 32 -15.19 5.91 9.22
CA ARG A 32 -15.55 4.56 8.77
C ARG A 32 -14.74 3.48 9.49
N LYS A 33 -13.88 3.83 10.45
CA LYS A 33 -12.97 2.93 11.19
C LYS A 33 -12.06 2.09 10.28
N SER A 34 -11.70 2.61 9.10
CA SER A 34 -10.77 1.91 8.18
C SER A 34 -9.30 2.25 8.45
N VAL A 35 -9.02 3.36 9.13
CA VAL A 35 -7.68 3.77 9.56
C VAL A 35 -7.75 4.38 10.96
N ASP A 36 -6.66 4.24 11.69
CA ASP A 36 -6.46 4.91 12.98
C ASP A 36 -6.12 6.41 12.76
N SER A 37 -6.45 7.27 13.73
CA SER A 37 -6.11 8.71 13.69
C SER A 37 -4.60 8.96 13.49
N SER A 38 -3.74 8.09 14.02
CA SER A 38 -2.29 8.15 13.83
C SER A 38 -1.88 7.97 12.37
N ALA A 39 -2.64 7.20 11.59
CA ALA A 39 -2.33 6.95 10.18
C ALA A 39 -2.59 8.17 9.28
N VAL A 40 -3.38 9.15 9.75
CA VAL A 40 -3.62 10.41 9.03
C VAL A 40 -2.32 11.18 8.81
N PHE A 41 -1.43 11.21 9.81
CA PHE A 41 -0.15 11.92 9.75
C PHE A 41 0.81 11.36 8.71
N VAL A 42 0.64 10.10 8.30
CA VAL A 42 1.47 9.47 7.26
C VAL A 42 0.72 9.46 5.92
N GLY A 43 -0.58 9.16 5.95
CA GLY A 43 -1.40 9.01 4.76
C GLY A 43 -1.60 10.32 3.99
N VAL A 44 -1.81 11.45 4.69
CA VAL A 44 -1.99 12.75 4.01
C VAL A 44 -0.69 13.19 3.30
N PRO A 45 0.49 13.18 3.94
CA PRO A 45 1.75 13.47 3.23
C PRO A 45 2.01 12.52 2.06
N ALA A 46 1.75 11.22 2.21
CA ALA A 46 1.86 10.27 1.11
C ALA A 46 0.94 10.66 -0.06
N MET A 47 -0.31 11.02 0.22
CA MET A 47 -1.27 11.47 -0.79
C MET A 47 -0.79 12.74 -1.53
N VAL A 48 -0.22 13.69 -0.78
CA VAL A 48 0.34 14.92 -1.34
C VAL A 48 1.52 14.60 -2.25
N ALA A 49 2.49 13.81 -1.79
CA ALA A 49 3.67 13.42 -2.58
C ALA A 49 3.26 12.75 -3.91
N HIS A 50 2.30 11.82 -3.86
CA HIS A 50 1.81 11.13 -5.05
C HIS A 50 1.09 12.09 -6.01
N THR A 51 0.24 12.98 -5.51
CA THR A 51 -0.53 13.92 -6.34
C THR A 51 0.35 14.99 -6.98
N VAL A 52 1.34 15.49 -6.22
CA VAL A 52 2.35 16.44 -6.71
C VAL A 52 3.20 15.80 -7.81
N ALA A 53 3.58 14.52 -7.67
CA ALA A 53 4.29 13.79 -8.72
C ALA A 53 3.43 13.55 -9.96
N GLY A 54 2.17 13.15 -9.81
CA GLY A 54 1.28 12.79 -10.93
C GLY A 54 -0.10 12.37 -10.44
N TYR A 55 -1.18 12.82 -11.09
CA TYR A 55 -2.53 12.33 -10.73
C TYR A 55 -2.67 10.81 -10.93
N ARG A 56 -1.84 10.22 -11.80
CA ARG A 56 -1.75 8.77 -12.01
C ARG A 56 -1.26 8.02 -10.77
N PHE A 57 -0.22 8.53 -10.12
CA PHE A 57 0.32 7.94 -8.89
C PHE A 57 -0.65 8.10 -7.72
N ALA A 58 -1.34 9.26 -7.65
CA ALA A 58 -2.44 9.45 -6.72
C ALA A 58 -3.56 8.41 -6.94
N GLY A 59 -3.94 8.18 -8.20
CA GLY A 59 -4.92 7.15 -8.57
C GLY A 59 -4.51 5.75 -8.11
N LEU A 60 -3.25 5.35 -8.30
CA LEU A 60 -2.73 4.07 -7.84
C LEU A 60 -2.84 3.89 -6.31
N LEU A 61 -2.40 4.90 -5.55
CA LEU A 61 -2.50 4.89 -4.08
C LEU A 61 -3.97 4.80 -3.62
N LEU A 62 -4.87 5.55 -4.27
CA LEU A 62 -6.30 5.52 -3.94
C LEU A 62 -6.94 4.17 -4.27
N VAL A 63 -6.61 3.58 -5.42
CA VAL A 63 -7.08 2.23 -5.79
C VAL A 63 -6.64 1.23 -4.73
N PHE A 64 -5.34 1.18 -4.39
CA PHE A 64 -4.81 0.35 -3.30
C PHE A 64 -5.60 0.55 -2.00
N PHE A 65 -5.78 1.80 -1.59
CA PHE A 65 -6.44 2.13 -0.33
C PHE A 65 -7.90 1.65 -0.31
N PHE A 66 -8.69 2.01 -1.33
CA PHE A 66 -10.12 1.70 -1.38
C PHE A 66 -10.41 0.22 -1.58
N THR A 67 -9.67 -0.47 -2.45
CA THR A 67 -9.86 -1.91 -2.68
C THR A 67 -9.51 -2.69 -1.42
N SER A 68 -8.35 -2.42 -0.84
CA SER A 68 -7.91 -3.09 0.38
C SER A 68 -8.84 -2.78 1.56
N SER A 69 -9.31 -1.54 1.73
CA SER A 69 -10.30 -1.21 2.78
C SER A 69 -11.67 -1.85 2.56
N ARG A 70 -12.04 -2.21 1.33
CA ARG A 70 -13.24 -3.02 1.06
C ARG A 70 -13.01 -4.48 1.42
N VAL A 71 -11.88 -5.04 1.03
CA VAL A 71 -11.52 -6.44 1.29
C VAL A 71 -11.42 -6.73 2.79
N THR A 72 -10.81 -5.83 3.57
CA THR A 72 -10.76 -5.93 5.03
C THR A 72 -12.14 -6.09 5.69
N ARG A 73 -13.18 -5.44 5.13
CA ARG A 73 -14.56 -5.53 5.63
C ARG A 73 -15.29 -6.81 5.22
N VAL A 74 -14.75 -7.58 4.29
CA VAL A 74 -15.37 -8.83 3.89
C VAL A 74 -15.22 -9.82 5.05
N GLY A 75 -16.34 -10.44 5.44
CA GLY A 75 -16.34 -11.48 6.47
C GLY A 75 -15.99 -11.04 7.89
N GLU A 76 -16.16 -9.75 8.23
CA GLU A 76 -15.87 -9.22 9.58
C GLU A 76 -16.54 -10.03 10.69
N ALA A 77 -17.79 -10.47 10.50
CA ALA A 77 -18.50 -11.29 11.49
C ALA A 77 -17.77 -12.61 11.80
N ARG A 78 -17.19 -13.25 10.79
CA ARG A 78 -16.42 -14.49 10.96
C ARG A 78 -15.03 -14.21 11.53
N LYS A 79 -14.37 -13.12 11.12
CA LYS A 79 -13.09 -12.69 11.68
C LYS A 79 -13.20 -12.37 13.17
N ARG A 80 -14.27 -11.68 13.57
CA ARG A 80 -14.57 -11.38 14.98
C ARG A 80 -14.80 -12.62 15.85
N ALA A 81 -15.31 -13.70 15.26
CA ALA A 81 -15.50 -14.96 15.97
C ALA A 81 -14.20 -15.78 16.09
N LEU A 82 -13.23 -15.55 15.21
CA LEU A 82 -11.97 -16.29 15.15
C LEU A 82 -10.81 -15.57 15.85
N ASP A 83 -10.85 -14.24 15.92
CA ASP A 83 -9.78 -13.41 16.46
C ASP A 83 -10.28 -12.58 17.66
N PRO A 84 -9.81 -12.88 18.89
CA PRO A 84 -10.18 -12.12 20.09
C PRO A 84 -9.64 -10.68 20.11
N GLU A 85 -8.62 -10.35 19.30
CA GLU A 85 -8.05 -9.00 19.16
C GLU A 85 -8.58 -8.25 17.93
N PHE A 86 -9.68 -8.74 17.33
CA PHE A 86 -10.24 -8.19 16.11
C PHE A 86 -10.57 -6.69 16.21
N LYS A 87 -9.93 -5.90 15.34
CA LYS A 87 -10.21 -4.46 15.21
C LYS A 87 -11.31 -4.21 14.18
N GLU A 88 -12.42 -3.65 14.64
CA GLU A 88 -13.56 -3.30 13.78
C GLU A 88 -13.12 -2.36 12.63
N GLY A 89 -13.43 -2.75 11.39
CA GLY A 89 -13.03 -2.04 10.17
C GLY A 89 -11.59 -2.24 9.72
N GLY A 90 -10.81 -3.07 10.44
CA GLY A 90 -9.37 -3.33 10.24
C GLY A 90 -8.55 -2.05 10.21
N GLN A 91 -8.65 -1.29 11.30
CA GLN A 91 -8.00 0.00 11.47
C GLN A 91 -6.49 -0.08 11.25
N ARG A 92 -6.03 0.42 10.10
CA ARG A 92 -4.61 0.49 9.78
C ARG A 92 -3.91 1.52 10.65
N ASN A 93 -2.81 1.12 11.28
CA ASN A 93 -1.96 2.01 12.07
C ASN A 93 -0.98 2.80 11.18
N TRP A 94 -0.36 3.84 11.74
CA TRP A 94 0.63 4.64 11.02
C TRP A 94 1.83 3.82 10.52
N LYS A 95 2.23 2.77 11.23
CA LYS A 95 3.33 1.89 10.83
C LYS A 95 3.01 1.16 9.54
N GLN A 96 1.86 0.48 9.48
CA GLN A 96 1.36 -0.23 8.31
C GLN A 96 1.20 0.70 7.11
N VAL A 97 0.64 1.90 7.31
CA VAL A 97 0.54 2.89 6.24
C VAL A 97 1.94 3.30 5.76
N LEU A 98 2.87 3.58 6.69
CA LEU A 98 4.24 3.97 6.34
C LEU A 98 4.98 2.91 5.54
N SER A 99 4.88 1.63 5.88
CA SER A 99 5.51 0.57 5.08
C SER A 99 4.85 0.40 3.72
N ASN A 100 3.52 0.42 3.67
CA ASN A 100 2.79 0.23 2.43
C ASN A 100 2.99 1.40 1.44
N SER A 101 3.17 2.63 1.92
CA SER A 101 3.32 3.80 1.04
C SER A 101 4.71 4.44 1.06
N GLY A 102 5.62 4.06 1.95
CA GLY A 102 6.91 4.74 2.15
C GLY A 102 7.84 4.60 0.95
N ILE A 103 8.11 3.36 0.51
CA ILE A 103 8.97 3.10 -0.65
C ILE A 103 8.36 3.72 -1.91
N ALA A 104 7.05 3.53 -2.12
CA ALA A 104 6.33 4.16 -3.22
C ALA A 104 6.48 5.70 -3.19
N SER A 105 6.37 6.32 -2.02
CA SER A 105 6.55 7.78 -1.85
C SER A 105 7.96 8.23 -2.24
N ILE A 106 8.99 7.47 -1.88
CA ILE A 106 10.37 7.77 -2.28
C ILE A 106 10.52 7.65 -3.80
N LEU A 107 10.00 6.57 -4.40
CA LEU A 107 10.06 6.35 -5.84
C LEU A 107 9.34 7.45 -6.63
N VAL A 108 8.14 7.88 -6.21
CA VAL A 108 7.42 8.96 -6.91
C VAL A 108 8.10 10.32 -6.76
N VAL A 109 8.76 10.59 -5.63
CA VAL A 109 9.57 11.80 -5.45
C VAL A 109 10.79 11.77 -6.38
N LEU A 110 11.47 10.62 -6.51
CA LEU A 110 12.57 10.46 -7.47
C LEU A 110 12.09 10.66 -8.92
N ILE A 111 10.94 10.09 -9.29
CA ILE A 111 10.32 10.31 -10.60
C ILE A 111 10.05 11.81 -10.82
N ALA A 112 9.48 12.49 -9.83
CA ALA A 112 9.18 13.92 -9.92
C ALA A 112 10.46 14.76 -10.09
N SER A 113 11.53 14.42 -9.37
CA SER A 113 12.83 15.11 -9.45
C SER A 113 13.51 14.91 -10.81
N VAL A 114 13.48 13.70 -11.36
CA VAL A 114 14.08 13.39 -12.67
C VAL A 114 13.26 13.98 -13.82
N THR A 115 11.93 14.03 -13.68
CA THR A 115 11.02 14.48 -14.75
C THR A 115 10.65 15.97 -14.64
N GLY A 116 11.17 16.68 -13.63
CA GLY A 116 10.87 18.09 -13.38
C GLY A 116 9.39 18.37 -13.12
N GLY A 117 8.65 17.39 -12.57
CA GLY A 117 7.21 17.52 -12.29
C GLY A 117 6.29 17.49 -13.52
N THR A 118 6.83 17.24 -14.72
CA THR A 118 6.02 17.03 -15.93
C THR A 118 5.53 15.58 -15.99
N ASP A 119 4.21 15.39 -16.10
CA ASP A 119 3.59 14.06 -16.17
C ASP A 119 3.95 13.44 -17.53
N ARG A 120 4.98 12.59 -17.58
CA ARG A 120 5.33 11.85 -18.80
C ARG A 120 4.58 10.52 -18.88
N CYS A 121 4.07 10.21 -20.06
CA CYS A 121 3.51 8.89 -20.34
C CYS A 121 4.59 7.82 -20.29
N LEU A 122 4.17 6.56 -20.08
CA LEU A 122 5.01 5.38 -20.22
C LEU A 122 5.50 5.32 -21.68
N ASP A 123 6.64 5.94 -21.94
CA ASP A 123 7.33 5.86 -23.21
C ASP A 123 8.66 5.17 -23.00
N SER A 124 8.70 3.88 -23.34
CA SER A 124 9.89 3.04 -23.21
C SER A 124 11.04 3.45 -24.15
N LYS A 125 10.81 4.36 -25.11
CA LYS A 125 11.83 4.75 -26.09
C LYS A 125 12.73 5.92 -25.64
N GLU A 126 12.24 6.77 -24.75
CA GLU A 126 12.95 8.00 -24.35
C GLU A 126 13.69 7.88 -23.00
N SER A 127 13.25 7.02 -22.08
CA SER A 127 13.90 6.86 -20.77
C SER A 127 13.61 5.53 -20.07
N THR A 128 14.55 4.58 -20.18
CA THR A 128 14.49 3.29 -19.48
C THR A 128 14.38 3.45 -17.96
N LEU A 129 15.07 4.45 -17.38
CA LEU A 129 15.08 4.69 -15.94
C LEU A 129 13.70 5.12 -15.39
N VAL A 130 13.04 6.07 -16.04
CA VAL A 130 11.70 6.54 -15.61
C VAL A 130 10.67 5.43 -15.74
N THR A 131 10.73 4.64 -16.82
CA THR A 131 9.87 3.47 -17.02
C THR A 131 10.09 2.42 -15.93
N ALA A 132 11.34 2.13 -15.57
CA ALA A 132 11.66 1.22 -14.48
C ALA A 132 11.14 1.72 -13.12
N LEU A 133 11.26 3.02 -12.83
CA LEU A 133 10.75 3.61 -11.59
C LEU A 133 9.21 3.55 -11.52
N ILE A 134 8.51 3.86 -12.61
CA ILE A 134 7.04 3.71 -12.69
C ILE A 134 6.64 2.25 -12.49
N GLY A 135 7.34 1.32 -13.15
CA GLY A 135 7.16 -0.12 -12.95
C GLY A 135 7.37 -0.54 -11.49
N GLY A 136 8.37 0.02 -10.82
CA GLY A 136 8.63 -0.18 -9.40
C GLY A 136 7.47 0.29 -8.51
N VAL A 137 6.89 1.45 -8.77
CA VAL A 137 5.71 1.96 -8.04
C VAL A 137 4.50 1.04 -8.23
N ILE A 138 4.23 0.61 -9.46
CA ILE A 138 3.12 -0.30 -9.76
C ILE A 138 3.34 -1.66 -9.08
N GLY A 139 4.54 -2.21 -9.20
CA GLY A 139 4.93 -3.49 -8.58
C GLY A 139 4.82 -3.43 -7.05
N HIS A 140 5.25 -2.34 -6.44
CA HIS A 140 5.14 -2.12 -5.00
C HIS A 140 3.68 -2.14 -4.54
N TYR A 141 2.80 -1.36 -5.17
CA TYR A 141 1.37 -1.36 -4.81
C TYR A 141 0.66 -2.69 -5.11
N ALA A 142 1.07 -3.41 -6.16
CA ALA A 142 0.57 -4.75 -6.45
C ALA A 142 0.96 -5.74 -5.34
N CYS A 143 2.21 -5.70 -4.87
CA CYS A 143 2.70 -6.51 -3.77
C CYS A 143 1.95 -6.22 -2.47
N CYS A 144 1.82 -4.94 -2.07
CA CYS A 144 1.08 -4.55 -0.88
C CYS A 144 -0.41 -4.92 -0.95
N ASN A 145 -1.05 -4.82 -2.13
CA ASN A 145 -2.41 -5.31 -2.32
C ASN A 145 -2.49 -6.82 -2.12
N GLY A 146 -1.55 -7.58 -2.70
CA GLY A 146 -1.49 -9.04 -2.55
C GLY A 146 -1.38 -9.48 -1.09
N ASP A 147 -0.48 -8.86 -0.34
CA ASP A 147 -0.30 -9.11 1.11
C ASP A 147 -1.58 -8.84 1.91
N THR A 148 -2.23 -7.70 1.64
CA THR A 148 -3.46 -7.33 2.34
C THR A 148 -4.62 -8.24 1.93
N TRP A 149 -4.77 -8.58 0.66
CA TRP A 149 -5.90 -9.39 0.20
C TRP A 149 -5.76 -10.84 0.64
N SER A 150 -4.53 -11.38 0.60
CA SER A 150 -4.25 -12.75 1.00
C SER A 150 -4.56 -12.97 2.48
N SER A 151 -4.11 -12.07 3.37
CA SER A 151 -4.41 -12.18 4.81
C SER A 151 -5.90 -12.02 5.11
N GLU A 152 -6.57 -11.08 4.44
CA GLU A 152 -7.97 -10.73 4.73
C GLU A 152 -8.99 -11.70 4.11
N LEU A 153 -8.70 -12.28 2.94
CA LEU A 153 -9.56 -13.28 2.29
C LEU A 153 -9.14 -14.71 2.65
N GLY A 154 -7.86 -14.97 2.88
CA GLY A 154 -7.32 -16.28 3.21
C GLY A 154 -7.91 -16.85 4.49
N ILE A 155 -8.06 -16.02 5.54
CA ILE A 155 -8.70 -16.43 6.80
C ILE A 155 -10.17 -16.88 6.62
N LEU A 156 -10.83 -16.43 5.54
CA LEU A 156 -12.21 -16.81 5.23
C LEU A 156 -12.29 -18.07 4.36
N SER A 157 -11.18 -18.54 3.82
CA SER A 157 -11.13 -19.71 2.95
C SER A 157 -11.66 -20.96 3.68
N LYS A 158 -12.41 -21.78 2.95
CA LYS A 158 -12.85 -23.10 3.41
C LYS A 158 -11.88 -24.20 2.98
N ALA A 159 -11.09 -23.96 1.94
CA ALA A 159 -10.09 -24.88 1.44
C ALA A 159 -9.00 -25.10 2.51
N GLU A 160 -8.39 -26.27 2.48
CA GLU A 160 -7.27 -26.56 3.37
C GLU A 160 -6.01 -25.82 2.87
N PRO A 161 -5.27 -25.15 3.77
CA PRO A 161 -4.08 -24.41 3.40
C PRO A 161 -3.04 -25.35 2.77
N ARG A 162 -2.48 -24.97 1.61
CA ARG A 162 -1.42 -25.73 0.94
C ARG A 162 -0.15 -24.91 0.86
N ILE A 163 0.99 -25.55 1.13
CA ILE A 163 2.31 -24.95 0.94
C ILE A 163 2.58 -24.84 -0.56
N ILE A 164 2.83 -23.65 -1.10
CA ILE A 164 3.06 -23.46 -2.55
C ILE A 164 4.26 -24.25 -3.07
N THR A 165 5.33 -24.38 -2.28
CA THR A 165 6.56 -25.05 -2.72
C THR A 165 6.45 -26.58 -2.77
N THR A 166 5.55 -27.18 -2.00
CA THR A 166 5.43 -28.65 -1.90
C THR A 166 4.03 -29.17 -2.24
N PHE A 167 3.07 -28.27 -2.44
CA PHE A 167 1.62 -28.51 -2.57
C PHE A 167 1.02 -29.42 -1.49
N LYS A 168 1.74 -29.63 -0.38
CA LYS A 168 1.29 -30.41 0.76
C LYS A 168 0.25 -29.64 1.55
N VAL A 169 -0.80 -30.34 1.95
CA VAL A 169 -1.83 -29.83 2.85
C VAL A 169 -1.21 -29.63 4.23
N LEU A 170 -1.32 -28.41 4.75
CA LEU A 170 -1.04 -28.11 6.15
C LEU A 170 -2.27 -28.45 6.98
N LEU A 171 -2.12 -29.38 7.91
CA LEU A 171 -3.15 -29.64 8.91
C LEU A 171 -3.37 -28.36 9.74
N ARG A 172 -4.62 -27.99 10.00
CA ARG A 172 -5.05 -26.71 10.61
C ARG A 172 -4.49 -26.37 12.00
N LEU A 173 -3.58 -27.19 12.56
CA LEU A 173 -2.85 -26.88 13.80
C LEU A 173 -1.92 -25.67 13.68
N PHE A 174 -1.62 -25.20 12.46
CA PHE A 174 -0.86 -23.96 12.22
C PHE A 174 -1.68 -22.66 12.30
N SER A 175 -3.00 -22.75 12.49
CA SER A 175 -3.86 -21.56 12.57
C SER A 175 -3.53 -20.68 13.79
N ASP A 176 -2.93 -21.27 14.85
CA ASP A 176 -2.43 -20.52 16.02
C ASP A 176 -1.18 -19.68 15.72
N CYS A 177 -0.31 -20.10 14.78
CA CYS A 177 0.90 -19.34 14.43
C CYS A 177 0.60 -18.08 13.60
N THR A 178 -0.47 -18.07 12.81
CA THR A 178 -0.93 -16.87 12.10
C THR A 178 -1.28 -15.72 13.04
N ASN A 179 -1.68 -16.03 14.28
CA ASN A 179 -1.98 -15.00 15.29
C ASN A 179 -0.71 -14.33 15.83
N HIS A 180 0.44 -15.00 15.73
CA HIS A 180 1.73 -14.50 16.24
C HIS A 180 2.56 -13.74 15.18
N GLN A 181 2.15 -13.71 13.90
CA GLN A 181 2.88 -12.98 12.84
C GLN A 181 2.88 -11.46 13.05
N GLN A 182 2.01 -10.92 13.91
CA GLN A 182 2.02 -9.48 14.25
C GLN A 182 3.27 -9.02 15.02
N THR A 183 4.06 -9.94 15.60
CA THR A 183 5.27 -9.59 16.37
C THR A 183 6.58 -9.60 15.57
N CYS A 184 6.57 -9.96 14.28
CA CYS A 184 7.77 -9.80 13.45
C CYS A 184 8.04 -8.31 13.20
N ASN A 185 9.03 -7.78 13.91
CA ASN A 185 9.47 -6.39 13.89
C ASN A 185 9.59 -5.82 12.46
N PHE A 186 8.82 -4.76 12.23
CA PHE A 186 8.51 -4.19 10.92
C PHE A 186 9.64 -3.36 10.27
N SER A 187 10.78 -3.16 10.95
CA SER A 187 11.91 -2.41 10.40
C SER A 187 12.77 -3.19 9.40
N LEU A 188 12.61 -4.51 9.29
CA LEU A 188 13.43 -5.35 8.40
C LEU A 188 12.75 -5.74 7.08
N PHE A 189 11.46 -5.46 6.89
CA PHE A 189 10.68 -6.03 5.78
C PHE A 189 11.13 -5.56 4.38
N THR A 190 11.76 -4.39 4.27
CA THR A 190 12.25 -3.90 2.96
C THR A 190 13.55 -4.58 2.53
N PHE A 191 14.39 -5.01 3.46
CA PHE A 191 15.67 -5.67 3.14
C PHE A 191 15.58 -7.21 3.20
N ASP A 192 14.73 -7.78 4.06
CA ASP A 192 14.56 -9.24 4.15
C ASP A 192 13.66 -9.84 3.07
N LEU A 193 12.87 -9.05 2.33
CA LEU A 193 12.06 -9.58 1.22
C LEU A 193 12.92 -10.24 0.12
N PHE A 194 14.17 -9.81 -0.04
CA PHE A 194 15.12 -10.43 -0.98
C PHE A 194 15.92 -11.59 -0.37
N ARG A 195 15.98 -11.71 0.96
CA ARG A 195 16.82 -12.70 1.66
C ARG A 195 16.02 -13.87 2.23
N GLU A 196 14.76 -13.66 2.62
CA GLU A 196 13.88 -14.68 3.21
C GLU A 196 12.85 -15.29 2.24
N CYS A 197 12.76 -14.78 1.01
CA CYS A 197 11.93 -15.37 -0.06
C CYS A 197 12.31 -16.83 -0.39
N GLY A 198 13.44 -17.33 0.12
CA GLY A 198 13.87 -18.73 0.00
C GLY A 198 13.43 -19.67 1.13
N ARG A 199 12.74 -19.21 2.19
CA ARG A 199 12.51 -20.06 3.38
C ARG A 199 11.17 -19.94 4.09
N VAL A 200 10.28 -19.03 3.69
CA VAL A 200 8.93 -18.98 4.25
C VAL A 200 7.94 -19.61 3.27
N PRO A 201 7.32 -20.76 3.59
CA PRO A 201 6.34 -21.37 2.70
C PRO A 201 5.12 -20.45 2.62
N MET A 202 4.89 -19.85 1.46
CA MET A 202 3.66 -19.12 1.18
C MET A 202 2.51 -20.15 1.16
N VAL A 203 1.44 -19.85 1.90
CA VAL A 203 0.28 -20.73 2.10
C VAL A 203 -0.93 -20.13 1.38
N VAL A 204 -1.64 -20.95 0.60
CA VAL A 204 -2.89 -20.58 -0.11
C VAL A 204 -4.05 -21.40 0.42
#